data_AF-A0A7S2QQB5-F1
#
_entry.id   AF-A0A7S2QQB5-F1
#
_cell.length_a   1.000
_cell.length_b   1.000
_cell.length_c   1.000
_cell.angle_alpha   90.00
_cell.angle_beta   90.00
_cell.angle_gamma   90.00
#
_symmetry.space_group_name_H-M   'P 1'
#
loop_
_entity.id
_entity.type
_entity.pdbx_description
1 polymer ?
#
loop_
_entity_poly.entity_id
_entity_poly.type
_entity_poly.pdbx_seq_one_letter_code
_entity_poly.pdbx_strand_id
1 'polypeptide(L)'
;LEEACKECFPQDRESCGSEQWDRCCSQEIECHDIHCRGKVLGDLHPNTKVRVRETFTSDDDAKAEVSKGMSGRVLRVDSEGDAFIKFWMHEHDDEFIKQWVFRSTFWKYLELPERPERMRASKLAACLNTCAYDPARCAFQDLTKSKKKFKAYEKCVKACNMEACNKQAECKELLDAYSSCKQNIAESKVCSPLVKPPS
;
A
#
# COMPACT_ATOMS: atom_id res chain seq x y z
N LEU A 1 -9.78 9.11 -7.51
CA LEU A 1 -9.73 8.72 -8.93
C LEU A 1 -9.86 9.97 -9.78
N GLU A 2 -9.26 9.99 -10.98
CA GLU A 2 -9.47 11.05 -11.97
C GLU A 2 -10.94 11.16 -12.39
N GLU A 3 -11.37 12.37 -12.79
CA GLU A 3 -12.77 12.63 -13.18
C GLU A 3 -13.23 11.72 -14.32
N ALA A 4 -12.33 11.39 -15.25
CA ALA A 4 -12.62 10.47 -16.36
C ALA A 4 -13.08 9.08 -15.87
N CYS A 5 -12.64 8.63 -14.69
CA CYS A 5 -13.09 7.35 -14.13
C CYS A 5 -14.57 7.36 -13.73
N LYS A 6 -15.16 8.53 -13.45
CA LYS A 6 -16.53 8.60 -12.91
C LYS A 6 -17.62 8.21 -13.88
N GLU A 7 -17.34 8.34 -15.17
CA GLU A 7 -18.35 8.10 -16.21
C GLU A 7 -18.55 6.61 -16.48
N CYS A 8 -17.52 5.79 -16.24
CA CYS A 8 -17.48 4.40 -16.68
C CYS A 8 -17.03 3.42 -15.61
N PHE A 9 -16.09 3.77 -14.74
CA PHE A 9 -15.55 2.86 -13.74
C PHE A 9 -16.39 2.87 -12.45
N PRO A 10 -16.67 1.72 -11.79
CA PRO A 10 -16.31 0.34 -12.16
C PRO A 10 -17.40 -0.40 -12.95
N GLN A 11 -18.41 0.29 -13.48
CA GLN A 11 -19.67 -0.31 -13.93
C GLN A 11 -19.71 -0.67 -15.42
N ASP A 12 -19.06 0.13 -16.26
CA ASP A 12 -19.14 0.05 -17.71
C ASP A 12 -17.74 0.10 -18.34
N ARG A 13 -17.17 -1.09 -18.48
CA ARG A 13 -15.85 -1.24 -19.09
C ARG A 13 -15.83 -0.91 -20.58
N GLU A 14 -16.93 -1.16 -21.26
CA GLU A 14 -17.00 -1.00 -22.71
C GLU A 14 -16.93 0.49 -23.08
N SER A 15 -17.59 1.36 -22.29
CA SER A 15 -17.50 2.81 -22.49
C SER A 15 -16.19 3.44 -22.01
N CYS A 16 -15.50 2.82 -21.05
CA CYS A 16 -14.28 3.38 -20.46
C CYS A 16 -13.05 3.36 -21.37
N GLY A 17 -13.07 2.57 -22.45
CA GLY A 17 -11.86 2.26 -23.21
C GLY A 17 -10.83 1.47 -22.37
N SER A 18 -9.96 0.70 -23.03
CA SER A 18 -9.04 -0.17 -22.29
C SER A 18 -8.01 0.60 -21.45
N GLU A 19 -7.42 1.67 -22.01
CA GLU A 19 -6.34 2.40 -21.34
C GLU A 19 -6.83 3.20 -20.11
N GLN A 20 -7.99 3.84 -20.23
CA GLN A 20 -8.58 4.58 -19.11
C GLN A 20 -9.11 3.63 -18.04
N TRP A 21 -9.71 2.49 -18.41
CA TRP A 21 -10.05 1.45 -17.44
C TRP A 21 -8.83 0.98 -16.63
N ASP A 22 -7.69 0.77 -17.30
CA ASP A 22 -6.45 0.34 -16.66
C ASP A 22 -5.92 1.40 -15.68
N ARG A 23 -5.93 2.68 -16.07
CA ARG A 23 -5.60 3.79 -15.18
C ARG A 23 -6.52 3.86 -13.97
N CYS A 24 -7.84 3.79 -14.17
CA CYS A 24 -8.82 3.84 -13.09
C CYS A 24 -8.65 2.68 -12.11
N CYS A 25 -8.44 1.47 -12.64
CA CYS A 25 -8.15 0.28 -11.87
C CYS A 25 -6.87 0.45 -11.02
N SER A 26 -5.80 1.00 -11.60
CA SER A 26 -4.54 1.25 -10.89
C SER A 26 -4.73 2.24 -9.74
N GLN A 27 -5.45 3.33 -9.99
CA GLN A 27 -5.70 4.37 -8.99
C GLN A 27 -6.61 3.87 -7.85
N GLU A 28 -7.58 2.99 -8.12
CA GLU A 28 -8.41 2.39 -7.07
C GLU A 28 -7.58 1.47 -6.18
N ILE A 29 -6.73 0.63 -6.78
CA ILE A 29 -5.82 -0.25 -6.03
C ILE A 29 -4.84 0.55 -5.18
N GLU A 30 -4.26 1.62 -5.74
CA GLU A 30 -3.37 2.51 -5.01
C GLU A 30 -4.11 3.20 -3.85
N CYS A 31 -5.33 3.68 -4.08
CA CYS A 31 -6.16 4.27 -3.03
C CYS A 31 -6.45 3.26 -1.90
N HIS A 32 -6.88 2.04 -2.24
CA HIS A 32 -7.09 0.97 -1.27
C HIS A 32 -5.82 0.66 -0.47
N ASP A 33 -4.68 0.57 -1.16
CA ASP A 33 -3.40 0.34 -0.52
C ASP A 33 -3.02 1.48 0.43
N ILE A 34 -3.18 2.75 0.04
CA ILE A 34 -2.92 3.91 0.92
C ILE A 34 -3.76 3.83 2.21
N HIS A 35 -5.05 3.53 2.10
CA HIS A 35 -5.94 3.48 3.26
C HIS A 35 -5.77 2.23 4.12
N CYS A 36 -5.36 1.10 3.53
CA CYS A 36 -5.34 -0.19 4.21
C CYS A 36 -3.95 -0.70 4.58
N ARG A 37 -2.87 -0.20 3.95
CA ARG A 37 -1.50 -0.63 4.26
C ARG A 37 -1.12 -0.34 5.72
N GLY A 38 -1.64 0.75 6.29
CA GLY A 38 -1.50 1.07 7.72
C GLY A 38 -2.13 0.03 8.65
N LYS A 39 -3.15 -0.74 8.22
CA LYS A 39 -3.71 -1.84 9.03
C LYS A 39 -2.75 -3.01 9.18
N VAL A 40 -1.84 -3.18 8.22
CA VAL A 40 -0.82 -4.24 8.21
C VAL A 40 0.46 -3.77 8.91
N LEU A 41 0.99 -2.63 8.47
CA LEU A 41 2.27 -2.14 8.96
C LEU A 41 2.15 -1.47 10.35
N GLY A 42 0.95 -1.03 10.70
CA GLY A 42 0.66 -0.30 11.94
C GLY A 42 1.14 1.14 11.87
N ASP A 43 1.22 1.77 13.03
CA ASP A 43 1.79 3.10 13.19
C ASP A 43 3.25 3.03 13.64
N LEU A 44 4.02 4.06 13.30
CA LEU A 44 5.34 4.25 13.86
C LEU A 44 5.21 4.69 15.32
N HIS A 45 6.15 4.23 16.14
CA HIS A 45 6.26 4.58 17.54
C HIS A 45 7.70 5.02 17.84
N PRO A 46 7.94 5.83 18.88
CA PRO A 46 9.30 6.11 19.33
C PRO A 46 10.14 4.83 19.46
N ASN A 47 11.42 4.93 19.10
CA ASN A 47 12.39 3.84 19.08
C ASN A 47 12.20 2.76 17.99
N THR A 48 11.12 2.83 17.18
CA THR A 48 10.93 1.92 16.03
C THR A 48 12.10 2.04 15.06
N LYS A 49 12.72 0.90 14.69
CA LYS A 49 13.71 0.87 13.61
C LYS A 49 13.02 0.85 12.24
N VAL A 50 13.55 1.64 11.33
CA VAL A 50 13.12 1.70 9.93
C VAL A 50 14.31 1.54 9.01
N ARG A 51 14.06 1.13 7.77
CA ARG A 51 15.06 1.17 6.69
C ARG A 51 14.46 1.80 5.45
N VAL A 52 15.27 2.57 4.74
CA VAL A 52 14.87 3.28 3.52
C VAL A 52 14.97 2.32 2.34
N ARG A 53 13.82 2.00 1.74
CA ARG A 53 13.69 1.10 0.59
C ARG A 53 14.04 1.78 -0.73
N GLU A 54 13.74 3.07 -0.84
CA GLU A 54 13.92 3.88 -2.04
C GLU A 54 14.22 5.32 -1.63
N THR A 55 15.10 5.99 -2.38
CA THR A 55 15.51 7.36 -2.10
C THR A 55 14.31 8.31 -2.21
N PHE A 56 14.18 9.23 -1.26
CA PHE A 56 13.12 10.24 -1.27
C PHE A 56 13.59 11.56 -0.66
N THR A 57 12.93 12.66 -1.00
CA THR A 57 13.11 13.95 -0.34
C THR A 57 12.20 14.01 0.88
N SER A 58 12.72 14.38 2.04
CA SER A 58 11.93 14.54 3.26
C SER A 58 10.89 15.66 3.14
N ASP A 59 9.87 15.57 3.99
CA ASP A 59 8.74 16.49 4.02
C ASP A 59 8.98 17.70 4.96
N ASP A 60 10.16 17.80 5.57
CA ASP A 60 10.56 18.85 6.50
C ASP A 60 10.72 20.22 5.81
N ASP A 61 10.70 21.33 6.56
CA ASP A 61 10.99 22.67 6.04
C ASP A 61 12.41 22.71 5.42
N ALA A 62 13.35 22.05 6.11
CA ALA A 62 14.70 21.81 5.64
C ALA A 62 14.80 20.46 4.91
N LYS A 63 14.13 20.37 3.75
CA LYS A 63 14.11 19.19 2.88
C LYS A 63 15.51 18.64 2.65
N ALA A 64 15.68 17.35 2.90
CA ALA A 64 16.91 16.62 2.65
C ALA A 64 16.62 15.36 1.83
N GLU A 65 17.58 14.96 1.01
CA GLU A 65 17.53 13.67 0.36
C GLU A 65 17.87 12.57 1.38
N VAL A 66 16.95 11.62 1.54
CA VAL A 66 17.12 10.42 2.36
C VAL A 66 17.37 9.24 1.42
N SER A 67 18.61 8.77 1.38
CA SER A 67 19.04 7.78 0.40
C SER A 67 18.58 6.36 0.71
N LYS A 68 18.30 5.58 -0.35
CA LYS A 68 18.06 4.14 -0.26
C LYS A 68 19.15 3.43 0.52
N GLY A 69 18.74 2.51 1.39
CA GLY A 69 19.64 1.67 2.18
C GLY A 69 19.94 2.22 3.56
N MET A 70 19.75 3.53 3.79
CA MET A 70 19.90 4.14 5.11
C MET A 70 19.00 3.44 6.14
N SER A 71 19.54 3.28 7.34
CA SER A 71 18.78 2.85 8.51
C SER A 71 18.29 4.08 9.25
N GLY A 72 17.23 3.91 10.04
CA GLY A 72 16.77 4.99 10.90
C GLY A 72 16.08 4.50 12.15
N ARG A 73 15.92 5.43 13.09
CA ARG A 73 15.17 5.21 14.32
C ARG A 73 14.28 6.41 14.60
N VAL A 74 13.01 6.10 14.84
CA VAL A 74 12.00 7.08 15.18
C VAL A 74 12.35 7.69 16.53
N LEU A 75 12.51 9.00 16.58
CA LEU A 75 12.79 9.74 17.81
C LEU A 75 11.50 10.16 18.50
N ARG A 76 10.54 10.66 17.72
CA ARG A 76 9.20 11.06 18.19
C ARG A 76 8.17 10.91 17.09
N VAL A 77 6.91 10.81 17.49
CA VAL A 77 5.73 10.85 16.62
C VAL A 77 4.81 11.93 17.16
N ASP A 78 4.26 12.78 16.30
CA ASP A 78 3.35 13.85 16.72
C ASP A 78 1.88 13.38 16.78
N SER A 79 0.96 14.32 16.99
CA SER A 79 -0.48 14.04 17.07
C SER A 79 -1.12 13.67 15.74
N GLU A 80 -0.51 14.03 14.62
CA GLU A 80 -1.00 13.71 13.27
C GLU A 80 -0.47 12.34 12.80
N GLY A 81 0.54 11.82 13.51
CA GLY A 81 1.17 10.54 13.25
C GLY A 81 2.43 10.66 12.39
N ASP A 82 2.92 11.88 12.17
CA ASP A 82 4.17 12.11 11.46
C ASP A 82 5.36 11.81 12.37
N ALA A 83 6.46 11.36 11.79
CA ALA A 83 7.59 10.83 12.55
C ALA A 83 8.84 11.67 12.32
N PHE A 84 9.49 12.06 13.42
CA PHE A 84 10.81 12.64 13.38
C PHE A 84 11.85 11.52 13.52
N ILE A 85 12.61 11.27 12.46
CA ILE A 85 13.46 10.08 12.34
C ILE A 85 14.92 10.52 12.22
N LYS A 86 15.80 9.88 12.98
CA LYS A 86 17.26 9.95 12.77
C LYS A 86 17.62 8.89 11.73
N PHE A 87 18.25 9.29 10.62
CA PHE A 87 18.73 8.40 9.56
C PHE A 87 20.27 8.40 9.51
N TRP A 88 20.85 7.25 9.20
CA TRP A 88 22.29 7.03 9.05
C TRP A 88 22.58 5.92 8.05
N MET A 89 23.78 5.89 7.47
CA MET A 89 24.20 4.80 6.58
C MET A 89 24.70 3.60 7.38
N HIS A 90 25.62 3.82 8.32
CA HIS A 90 26.08 2.81 9.27
C HIS A 90 25.80 3.22 10.72
N GLU A 91 25.46 2.26 11.58
CA GLU A 91 25.00 2.53 12.97
C GLU A 91 26.06 3.21 13.85
N HIS A 92 27.32 3.11 13.44
CA HIS A 92 28.47 3.72 14.12
C HIS A 92 28.96 5.02 13.46
N ASP A 93 28.29 5.49 12.40
CA ASP A 93 28.64 6.76 11.78
C ASP A 93 28.17 7.93 12.65
N ASP A 94 29.05 8.92 12.81
CA ASP A 94 28.69 10.20 13.42
C ASP A 94 27.85 11.06 12.45
N GLU A 95 27.86 10.73 11.16
CA GLU A 95 27.06 11.38 10.13
C GLU A 95 25.63 10.84 10.14
N PHE A 96 24.70 11.71 10.52
CA PHE A 96 23.27 11.42 10.47
C PHE A 96 22.49 12.65 10.05
N ILE A 97 21.32 12.42 9.47
CA ILE A 97 20.32 13.46 9.25
C ILE A 97 19.10 13.18 10.14
N LYS A 98 18.44 14.22 10.60
CA LYS A 98 17.16 14.12 11.29
C LYS A 98 16.13 14.82 10.44
N GLN A 99 15.05 14.13 10.14
CA GLN A 99 14.04 14.63 9.22
C GLN A 99 12.66 14.22 9.70
N TRP A 100 11.71 15.14 9.56
CA TRP A 100 10.30 14.78 9.59
C TRP A 100 9.92 14.01 8.33
N VAL A 101 9.12 12.97 8.52
CA VAL A 101 8.53 12.17 7.45
C VAL A 101 7.04 12.10 7.72
N PHE A 102 6.24 12.41 6.71
CA PHE A 102 4.79 12.32 6.86
C PHE A 102 4.31 10.87 6.92
N ARG A 103 3.19 10.65 7.62
CA ARG A 103 2.58 9.33 7.74
C ARG A 103 2.25 8.70 6.39
N SER A 104 1.82 9.52 5.43
CA SER A 104 1.56 9.12 4.04
C SER A 104 2.83 8.67 3.29
N THR A 105 3.99 9.17 3.69
CA THR A 105 5.30 8.88 3.11
C THR A 105 5.90 7.58 3.67
N PHE A 106 5.57 7.20 4.91
CA PHE A 106 6.17 6.04 5.61
C PHE A 106 6.23 4.79 4.76
N TRP A 107 5.08 4.25 4.39
CA TRP A 107 5.03 2.92 3.81
C TRP A 107 5.28 2.90 2.30
N LYS A 108 5.53 4.08 1.71
CA LYS A 108 6.03 4.22 0.35
C LYS A 108 7.55 4.06 0.28
N TYR A 109 8.27 4.53 1.29
CA TYR A 109 9.74 4.57 1.25
C TYR A 109 10.43 3.83 2.40
N LEU A 110 9.73 3.51 3.47
CA LEU A 110 10.26 2.85 4.67
C LEU A 110 9.79 1.40 4.78
N GLU A 111 10.64 0.57 5.35
CA GLU A 111 10.31 -0.79 5.80
C GLU A 111 10.63 -0.98 7.29
N LEU A 112 10.01 -2.01 7.88
CA LEU A 112 10.15 -2.37 9.30
C LEU A 112 11.04 -3.61 9.44
N PRO A 113 12.38 -3.46 9.51
CA PRO A 113 13.29 -4.61 9.55
C PRO A 113 13.08 -5.50 10.78
N GLU A 114 12.60 -4.95 11.90
CA GLU A 114 12.33 -5.70 13.14
C GLU A 114 10.90 -6.25 13.23
N ARG A 115 10.10 -6.15 12.15
CA ARG A 115 8.72 -6.70 12.09
C ARG A 115 8.50 -7.51 10.81
N PRO A 116 9.17 -8.66 10.65
CA PRO A 116 9.17 -9.43 9.40
C PRO A 116 7.78 -9.98 9.03
N GLU A 117 6.92 -10.30 9.99
CA GLU A 117 5.54 -10.77 9.78
C GLU A 117 4.70 -9.69 9.11
N ARG A 118 4.78 -8.44 9.57
CA ARG A 118 4.11 -7.29 8.96
C ARG A 118 4.62 -7.02 7.55
N MET A 119 5.94 -7.10 7.35
CA MET A 119 6.52 -6.95 6.02
C MET A 119 6.07 -8.06 5.07
N ARG A 120 5.95 -9.29 5.57
CA ARG A 120 5.43 -10.43 4.79
C ARG A 120 3.97 -10.23 4.42
N ALA A 121 3.11 -9.89 5.38
CA ALA A 121 1.71 -9.60 5.14
C ALA A 121 1.52 -8.44 4.16
N SER A 122 2.31 -7.36 4.28
CA SER A 122 2.24 -6.21 3.38
C SER A 122 2.67 -6.56 1.96
N LYS A 123 3.76 -7.33 1.79
CA LYS A 123 4.21 -7.82 0.48
C LYS A 123 3.17 -8.76 -0.15
N LEU A 124 2.55 -9.63 0.65
CA LEU A 124 1.49 -10.52 0.19
C LEU A 124 0.25 -9.72 -0.24
N ALA A 125 -0.19 -8.74 0.56
CA ALA A 125 -1.29 -7.84 0.22
C ALA A 125 -1.03 -7.10 -1.10
N ALA A 126 0.18 -6.56 -1.29
CA ALA A 126 0.59 -5.92 -2.54
C ALA A 126 0.57 -6.91 -3.72
N CYS A 127 1.06 -8.14 -3.54
CA CYS A 127 1.01 -9.17 -4.57
C CYS A 127 -0.43 -9.55 -4.95
N LEU A 128 -1.32 -9.71 -3.97
CA LEU A 128 -2.73 -10.01 -4.21
C LEU A 128 -3.45 -8.87 -4.90
N ASN A 129 -3.11 -7.61 -4.57
CA ASN A 129 -3.57 -6.44 -5.33
C ASN A 129 -3.14 -6.55 -6.80
N THR A 130 -1.87 -6.89 -7.08
CA THR A 130 -1.39 -7.07 -8.45
C THR A 130 -2.11 -8.23 -9.17
N CYS A 131 -2.45 -9.31 -8.46
CA CYS A 131 -3.24 -10.40 -9.04
C CYS A 131 -4.68 -9.97 -9.40
N ALA A 132 -5.23 -9.01 -8.67
CA ALA A 132 -6.49 -8.35 -9.01
C ALA A 132 -6.32 -7.32 -10.15
N TYR A 133 -5.13 -6.74 -10.31
CA TYR A 133 -4.75 -5.76 -11.34
C TYR A 133 -4.48 -6.37 -12.74
N ASP A 134 -5.24 -7.35 -13.19
CA ASP A 134 -5.28 -7.52 -14.65
C ASP A 134 -6.20 -6.41 -15.17
N PRO A 135 -5.76 -5.59 -16.15
CA PRO A 135 -6.60 -4.73 -16.99
C PRO A 135 -8.00 -5.27 -17.26
N ALA A 136 -8.12 -6.59 -17.39
CA ALA A 136 -9.36 -7.29 -17.63
C ALA A 136 -10.18 -7.74 -16.41
N ARG A 137 -9.80 -7.39 -15.17
CA ARG A 137 -10.25 -8.02 -13.92
C ARG A 137 -10.59 -7.08 -12.76
N CYS A 138 -10.51 -5.76 -12.91
CA CYS A 138 -11.01 -4.85 -11.87
C CYS A 138 -12.52 -5.00 -11.58
N ALA A 139 -13.25 -5.80 -12.36
CA ALA A 139 -14.52 -6.39 -11.98
C ALA A 139 -14.35 -7.89 -11.70
N PHE A 140 -14.45 -8.32 -10.43
CA PHE A 140 -14.41 -9.75 -10.06
C PHE A 140 -15.48 -10.57 -10.81
N GLN A 141 -16.58 -9.94 -11.20
CA GLN A 141 -17.63 -10.56 -12.01
C GLN A 141 -17.10 -11.11 -13.34
N ASP A 142 -16.12 -10.46 -13.97
CA ASP A 142 -15.55 -10.90 -15.26
C ASP A 142 -14.57 -12.06 -15.14
N LEU A 143 -14.01 -12.29 -13.94
CA LEU A 143 -13.19 -13.46 -13.65
C LEU A 143 -14.01 -14.75 -13.70
N THR A 144 -15.22 -14.71 -13.17
CA THR A 144 -16.10 -15.89 -13.09
C THR A 144 -16.66 -16.31 -14.45
N LYS A 145 -16.75 -15.39 -15.41
CA LYS A 145 -17.25 -15.64 -16.77
C LYS A 145 -16.27 -16.42 -17.65
N SER A 146 -14.99 -16.51 -17.29
CA SER A 146 -13.97 -17.17 -18.12
C SER A 146 -13.07 -18.10 -17.31
N LYS A 147 -13.18 -19.41 -17.56
CA LYS A 147 -12.32 -20.44 -16.97
C LYS A 147 -10.82 -20.18 -17.18
N LYS A 148 -10.44 -19.60 -18.33
CA LYS A 148 -9.04 -19.24 -18.62
C LYS A 148 -8.56 -18.10 -17.71
N LYS A 149 -9.36 -17.05 -17.56
CA LYS A 149 -9.04 -15.92 -16.67
C LYS A 149 -8.99 -16.34 -15.21
N PHE A 150 -9.94 -17.17 -14.77
CA PHE A 150 -9.96 -17.72 -13.42
C PHE A 150 -8.69 -18.54 -13.11
N LYS A 151 -8.29 -19.47 -13.98
CA LYS A 151 -7.04 -20.24 -13.81
C LYS A 151 -5.79 -19.35 -13.76
N ALA A 152 -5.75 -18.27 -14.55
CA ALA A 152 -4.65 -17.32 -14.51
C ALA A 152 -4.60 -16.55 -13.17
N TYR A 153 -5.76 -16.18 -12.63
CA TYR A 153 -5.87 -15.58 -11.31
C TYR A 153 -5.44 -16.56 -10.20
N GLU A 154 -5.93 -17.80 -10.19
CA GLU A 154 -5.49 -18.82 -9.23
C GLU A 154 -3.98 -19.05 -9.27
N LYS A 155 -3.40 -19.11 -10.48
CA LYS A 155 -1.94 -19.23 -10.66
C LYS A 155 -1.20 -18.04 -10.06
N CYS A 156 -1.73 -16.81 -10.24
CA CYS A 156 -1.15 -15.60 -9.66
C CYS A 156 -1.21 -15.63 -8.13
N VAL A 157 -2.38 -15.93 -7.54
CA VAL A 157 -2.54 -16.01 -6.08
C VAL A 157 -1.62 -17.07 -5.48
N LYS A 158 -1.48 -18.23 -6.13
CA LYS A 158 -0.52 -19.27 -5.69
C LYS A 158 0.92 -18.76 -5.73
N ALA A 159 1.29 -17.98 -6.74
CA ALA A 159 2.63 -17.38 -6.84
C ALA A 159 2.93 -16.37 -5.73
N CYS A 160 1.90 -15.73 -5.14
CA CYS A 160 2.07 -14.85 -3.99
C CYS A 160 2.41 -15.58 -2.68
N ASN A 161 2.36 -16.93 -2.64
CA ASN A 161 2.70 -17.74 -1.47
C ASN A 161 1.85 -17.42 -0.21
N MET A 162 0.54 -17.27 -0.40
CA MET A 162 -0.42 -17.01 0.68
C MET A 162 -0.38 -18.07 1.78
N GLU A 163 -0.12 -19.34 1.42
CA GLU A 163 -0.01 -20.45 2.37
C GLU A 163 1.08 -20.23 3.43
N ALA A 164 2.21 -19.60 3.07
CA ALA A 164 3.27 -19.30 4.03
C ALA A 164 2.83 -18.28 5.10
N CYS A 165 2.00 -17.30 4.71
CA CYS A 165 1.43 -16.34 5.65
C CYS A 165 0.36 -16.99 6.53
N ASN A 166 -0.51 -17.83 5.96
CA ASN A 166 -1.57 -18.52 6.70
C ASN A 166 -1.06 -19.49 7.77
N LYS A 167 0.18 -19.97 7.66
CA LYS A 167 0.84 -20.80 8.70
C LYS A 167 1.29 -20.00 9.93
N GLN A 168 1.34 -18.67 9.84
CA GLN A 168 1.72 -17.77 10.93
C GLN A 168 0.50 -16.97 11.39
N ALA A 169 0.12 -17.12 12.65
CA ALA A 169 -1.08 -16.47 13.20
C ALA A 169 -1.07 -14.94 12.99
N GLU A 170 0.03 -14.28 13.34
CA GLU A 170 0.17 -12.82 13.17
C GLU A 170 0.06 -12.41 11.69
N CYS A 171 0.76 -13.09 10.77
CA CYS A 171 0.70 -12.75 9.35
C CYS A 171 -0.73 -12.90 8.81
N LYS A 172 -1.41 -13.98 9.18
CA LYS A 172 -2.81 -14.23 8.79
C LYS A 172 -3.74 -13.14 9.31
N GLU A 173 -3.66 -12.80 10.60
CA GLU A 173 -4.49 -11.75 11.22
C GLU A 173 -4.30 -10.39 10.53
N LEU A 174 -3.06 -10.04 10.18
CA LEU A 174 -2.76 -8.80 9.46
C LEU A 174 -3.33 -8.81 8.04
N LEU A 175 -3.28 -9.96 7.35
CA LEU A 175 -3.86 -10.10 6.02
C LEU A 175 -5.39 -10.05 6.05
N ASP A 176 -6.01 -10.64 7.06
CA ASP A 176 -7.46 -10.57 7.30
C ASP A 176 -7.87 -9.11 7.58
N ALA A 177 -7.12 -8.39 8.44
CA ALA A 177 -7.37 -6.98 8.72
C ALA A 177 -7.25 -6.09 7.47
N TYR A 178 -6.27 -6.36 6.60
CA TYR A 178 -6.14 -5.69 5.30
C TYR A 178 -7.35 -5.95 4.40
N SER A 179 -7.79 -7.21 4.32
CA SER A 179 -8.92 -7.62 3.49
C SER A 179 -10.23 -6.98 3.97
N SER A 180 -10.48 -6.98 5.28
CA SER A 180 -11.62 -6.28 5.88
C SER A 180 -11.58 -4.77 5.63
N CYS A 181 -10.39 -4.16 5.72
CA CYS A 181 -10.24 -2.74 5.39
C CYS A 181 -10.61 -2.45 3.93
N LYS A 182 -10.15 -3.28 2.98
CA LYS A 182 -10.50 -3.11 1.56
C LYS A 182 -12.00 -3.20 1.32
N GLN A 183 -12.67 -4.15 1.97
CA GLN A 183 -14.13 -4.28 1.88
C GLN A 183 -14.83 -3.01 2.39
N ASN A 184 -14.43 -2.52 3.57
CA ASN A 184 -14.99 -1.31 4.15
C ASN A 184 -14.76 -0.06 3.28
N ILE A 185 -13.57 0.09 2.69
CA ILE A 185 -13.24 1.24 1.83
C ILE A 185 -14.01 1.18 0.50
N ALA A 186 -14.20 -0.01 -0.05
CA ALA A 186 -15.03 -0.19 -1.25
C ALA A 186 -16.50 0.17 -0.97
N GLU A 187 -17.03 -0.21 0.20
CA GLU A 187 -18.40 0.11 0.63
C GLU A 187 -18.59 1.60 0.96
N SER A 188 -17.60 2.23 1.60
CA SER A 188 -17.65 3.65 1.96
C SER A 188 -17.49 4.61 0.78
N LYS A 189 -17.19 4.07 -0.41
CA LYS A 189 -16.94 4.83 -1.64
C LYS A 189 -15.79 5.83 -1.56
N VAL A 190 -14.91 5.72 -0.55
CA VAL A 190 -13.76 6.63 -0.38
C VAL A 190 -12.82 6.58 -1.59
N CYS A 191 -12.63 5.38 -2.15
CA CYS A 191 -11.83 5.17 -3.36
C CYS A 191 -12.66 5.08 -4.64
N SER A 192 -13.98 5.23 -4.54
CA SER A 192 -14.89 5.13 -5.68
C SER A 192 -15.06 6.51 -6.32
N PRO A 193 -15.22 6.58 -7.66
CA PRO A 193 -15.36 7.85 -8.33
C PRO A 193 -16.71 8.55 -8.04
N LEU A 194 -17.68 7.83 -7.47
CA LEU A 194 -19.09 8.23 -7.40
C LEU A 194 -19.45 9.26 -6.32
N VAL A 195 -18.49 9.80 -5.58
CA VAL A 195 -18.75 10.84 -4.58
C VAL A 195 -18.47 12.21 -5.18
N LYS A 196 -19.55 12.90 -5.62
CA LYS A 196 -19.51 14.35 -5.82
C LYS A 196 -19.20 14.98 -4.45
N PRO A 197 -18.22 15.89 -4.32
CA PRO A 197 -18.01 16.57 -3.04
C PRO A 197 -19.31 17.27 -2.63
N PRO A 198 -19.63 17.32 -1.32
CA PRO A 198 -20.74 18.14 -0.86
C PRO A 198 -20.48 19.58 -1.30
N SER A 199 -21.46 20.12 -2.02
CA SER A 199 -21.52 21.51 -2.48
C SER A 199 -21.62 22.48 -1.32
#